data_AF-A0A2G5C0D4-F1
#
_entry.id   AF-A0A2G5C0D4-F1
#
_cell.length_a   1.000
_cell.length_b   1.000
_cell.length_c   1.000
_cell.angle_alpha   90.00
_cell.angle_beta   90.00
_cell.angle_gamma   90.00
#
_symmetry.space_group_name_H-M   'P 1'
#
loop_
_entity.id
_entity.type
_entity.pdbx_description
1 polymer ?
#
loop_
_entity_poly.entity_id
_entity_poly.type
_entity_poly.pdbx_seq_one_letter_code
_entity_poly.pdbx_strand_id
1 'polypeptide(L)' 'MVVHGTVAEDNDYQMEKCNPYAVPTDMGIYRLLESPLDITTTTIIKRIVSNHEAYQKRNEKKAESERRYYEGRTYVSGD' A
#
# COMPACT_ATOMS: atom_id res chain seq x y z
N MET A 1 -20.61 -6.21 -24.50
CA MET A 1 -19.83 -5.01 -24.13
C MET A 1 -18.76 -5.44 -23.14
N VAL A 2 -17.50 -5.08 -23.39
CA VAL A 2 -16.33 -5.38 -22.55
C VAL A 2 -15.79 -4.06 -22.03
N VAL A 3 -15.43 -4.00 -20.74
CA VAL A 3 -14.95 -2.77 -20.09
C VAL A 3 -13.68 -3.00 -19.29
N HIS A 4 -12.84 -1.98 -19.23
CA HIS A 4 -11.65 -1.92 -18.37
C HIS A 4 -11.52 -0.51 -17.76
N GLY A 5 -11.00 -0.40 -16.54
CA GLY A 5 -10.77 0.89 -15.87
C GLY A 5 -9.45 1.55 -16.31
N THR A 6 -9.26 2.82 -16.01
CA THR A 6 -7.96 3.50 -16.24
C THR A 6 -6.90 3.14 -15.18
N VAL A 7 -7.32 2.57 -14.05
CA VAL A 7 -6.46 2.23 -12.90
C VAL A 7 -6.47 0.73 -12.68
N ALA A 8 -5.30 0.11 -12.79
CA ALA A 8 -5.03 -1.31 -12.60
C ALA A 8 -3.58 -1.51 -12.08
N GLU A 9 -3.25 -2.70 -11.58
CA GLU A 9 -1.87 -3.04 -11.21
C GLU A 9 -0.93 -3.04 -12.40
N ASP A 10 -1.43 -3.51 -13.53
CA ASP A 10 -0.68 -3.74 -14.74
C ASP A 10 -1.50 -3.22 -15.93
N ASN A 11 -0.90 -2.29 -16.67
CA ASN A 11 -1.48 -1.74 -17.91
C ASN A 11 -0.66 -2.16 -19.15
N ASP A 12 0.32 -3.05 -18.99
CA ASP A 12 1.23 -3.47 -20.05
C ASP A 12 0.55 -4.35 -21.10
N TYR A 13 -0.71 -4.75 -20.87
CA TYR A 13 -1.56 -5.40 -21.87
C TYR A 13 -1.68 -4.60 -23.18
N GLN A 14 -1.37 -3.30 -23.17
CA GLN A 14 -1.30 -2.45 -24.37
C GLN A 14 0.01 -2.62 -25.16
N MET A 15 1.09 -3.04 -24.50
CA MET A 15 2.44 -3.24 -25.08
C MET A 15 2.76 -4.71 -25.36
N GLU A 16 1.98 -5.65 -24.81
CA GLU A 16 2.17 -7.07 -25.04
C GLU A 16 1.76 -7.51 -26.46
N LYS A 17 2.48 -8.52 -27.00
CA LYS A 17 2.13 -9.17 -28.27
C LYS A 17 0.74 -9.82 -28.28
N CYS A 18 0.10 -9.96 -27.13
CA CYS A 18 -1.21 -10.59 -26.98
C CYS A 18 -2.12 -9.72 -26.09
N ASN A 19 -2.52 -8.55 -26.60
CA ASN A 19 -3.52 -7.73 -25.92
C ASN A 19 -4.85 -8.52 -25.77
N PRO A 20 -5.29 -8.84 -24.54
CA PRO A 20 -6.50 -9.62 -24.29
C PRO A 20 -7.78 -8.89 -24.74
N TYR A 21 -7.70 -7.58 -24.97
CA TYR A 21 -8.79 -6.75 -25.47
C TYR A 21 -8.75 -6.52 -26.99
N ALA A 22 -7.81 -7.12 -27.74
CA ALA A 22 -7.71 -6.95 -29.19
C ALA A 22 -9.02 -7.35 -29.90
N VAL A 23 -9.51 -8.58 -29.66
CA VAL A 23 -10.76 -9.06 -30.29
C VAL A 23 -11.97 -8.20 -29.90
N PRO A 24 -12.22 -7.89 -28.61
CA PRO A 24 -13.27 -6.94 -28.22
C PRO A 24 -13.13 -5.53 -28.84
N THR A 25 -11.90 -5.08 -29.08
CA THR A 25 -11.61 -3.79 -29.72
C THR A 25 -11.99 -3.82 -31.19
N ASP A 26 -11.57 -4.86 -31.93
CA ASP A 26 -11.90 -5.05 -33.34
C ASP A 26 -13.41 -5.21 -33.58
N MET A 27 -14.11 -5.80 -32.62
CA MET A 27 -15.57 -5.92 -32.63
C MET A 27 -16.31 -4.61 -32.27
N GLY A 28 -15.59 -3.54 -31.89
CA GLY A 28 -16.18 -2.27 -31.47
C GLY A 28 -16.96 -2.34 -30.16
N ILE A 29 -16.72 -3.36 -29.32
CA ILE A 29 -17.45 -3.60 -28.06
C ILE A 29 -16.62 -3.33 -26.81
N TYR A 30 -15.34 -2.97 -26.95
CA TYR A 30 -14.44 -2.58 -25.86
C TYR A 30 -14.62 -1.10 -25.48
N ARG A 31 -14.71 -0.80 -24.18
CA ARG A 31 -14.71 0.57 -23.65
C ARG A 31 -13.77 0.71 -22.47
N LEU A 32 -12.91 1.73 -22.52
CA LEU A 32 -12.13 2.18 -21.38
C LEU A 32 -12.99 3.16 -20.55
N LEU A 33 -13.05 2.95 -19.25
CA LEU A 33 -13.77 3.79 -18.30
C LEU A 33 -12.78 4.46 -17.36
N GLU A 34 -12.99 5.74 -17.07
CA GLU A 34 -12.29 6.45 -16.01
C GLU A 34 -12.57 5.78 -14.66
N SER A 35 -11.51 5.29 -14.01
CA SER A 35 -11.59 4.83 -12.63
C SER A 35 -11.77 6.04 -11.71
N PRO A 36 -12.72 6.02 -10.77
CA PRO A 36 -12.97 7.16 -9.89
C PRO A 36 -11.87 7.38 -8.83
N LEU A 37 -10.91 6.46 -8.72
CA LEU A 37 -9.84 6.44 -7.71
C LEU A 37 -8.56 5.85 -8.28
N ASP A 38 -7.42 6.42 -7.89
CA ASP A 38 -6.07 5.97 -8.27
C ASP A 38 -5.51 4.88 -7.34
N ILE A 39 -6.38 4.11 -6.69
CA ILE A 39 -5.97 3.10 -5.72
C ILE A 39 -5.75 1.75 -6.41
N THR A 40 -4.59 1.17 -6.15
CA THR A 40 -4.25 -0.20 -6.56
C THR A 40 -3.97 -1.07 -5.33
N THR A 41 -4.09 -2.39 -5.44
CA THR A 41 -3.61 -3.37 -4.45
C THR A 41 -2.19 -3.06 -3.97
N THR A 42 -1.25 -2.73 -4.86
CA THR A 42 0.13 -2.35 -4.50
C THR A 42 0.15 -1.09 -3.64
N THR A 43 -0.66 -0.07 -3.96
CA THR A 43 -0.75 1.14 -3.11
C THR A 43 -1.31 0.83 -1.73
N ILE A 44 -2.27 -0.10 -1.62
CA ILE A 44 -2.83 -0.54 -0.33
C ILE A 44 -1.76 -1.28 0.48
N ILE A 45 -1.04 -2.22 -0.15
CA ILE A 45 0.07 -2.96 0.48
C ILE A 45 1.09 -1.97 1.04
N LYS A 46 1.55 -1.01 0.22
CA LYS A 46 2.50 0.03 0.64
C LYS A 46 1.99 0.82 1.86
N ARG A 47 0.71 1.18 1.89
CA ARG A 47 0.12 1.90 3.04
C ARG A 47 0.15 1.07 4.32
N ILE A 48 -0.20 -0.21 4.24
CA ILE A 48 -0.20 -1.11 5.40
C ILE A 48 1.22 -1.30 5.93
N VAL A 49 2.17 -1.61 5.05
CA VAL A 49 3.57 -1.85 5.42
C VAL A 49 4.20 -0.59 6.03
N SER A 50 4.07 0.58 5.38
CA SER A 50 4.60 1.83 5.92
C SER A 50 4.02 2.19 7.28
N ASN A 51 2.72 1.96 7.49
CA ASN A 51 2.10 2.19 8.80
C ASN A 51 2.61 1.22 9.87
N HIS A 52 2.78 -0.06 9.50
CA HIS A 52 3.31 -1.07 10.39
C HIS A 52 4.75 -0.74 10.82
N GLU A 53 5.62 -0.38 9.87
CA GLU A 53 6.99 0.04 10.15
C GLU A 53 7.04 1.28 11.07
N ALA A 54 6.19 2.28 10.80
CA ALA A 54 6.12 3.48 11.64
C ALA A 54 5.65 3.15 13.06
N TYR A 55 4.71 2.22 13.22
CA TYR A 55 4.29 1.74 14.52
C TYR A 55 5.40 1.01 15.28
N GLN A 56 6.11 0.08 14.61
CA GLN A 56 7.21 -0.66 15.23
C GLN A 56 8.30 0.28 15.76
N LYS A 57 8.77 1.23 14.94
CA LYS A 57 9.80 2.21 15.32
C LYS A 57 9.41 3.04 16.55
N ARG A 58 8.13 3.44 16.66
CA ARG A 58 7.62 4.16 17.84
C ARG A 58 7.64 3.28 19.09
N ASN A 59 7.25 2.02 18.95
CA ASN A 59 7.21 1.09 20.06
C ASN A 59 8.61 0.75 20.58
N GLU A 60 9.57 0.52 19.68
CA GLU A 60 10.98 0.30 20.02
C GLU A 60 11.56 1.49 20.79
N LYS A 61 11.35 2.71 20.30
CA LYS A 61 11.80 3.93 20.99
C LYS A 61 11.17 4.07 22.38
N LYS A 62 9.88 3.74 22.51
CA LYS A 62 9.17 3.78 23.79
C LYS A 62 9.74 2.73 24.76
N ALA A 63 9.90 1.48 24.31
CA ALA A 63 10.45 0.39 25.10
C ALA A 63 11.89 0.69 25.56
N GLU A 64 12.72 1.25 24.69
CA GLU A 64 14.08 1.67 25.07
C GLU A 64 14.05 2.78 26.12
N SER A 65 13.20 3.79 25.94
CA SER A 65 13.05 4.88 26.91
C SER A 65 12.55 4.39 28.26
N GLU A 66 11.59 3.47 28.29
CA GLU A 66 11.07 2.87 29.52
C GLU A 66 12.14 2.04 30.22
N ARG A 67 12.88 1.21 29.47
CA ARG A 67 14.01 0.45 30.01
C ARG A 67 15.04 1.36 30.67
N ARG A 68 15.49 2.41 29.97
CA ARG A 68 16.44 3.40 30.52
C ARG A 68 15.90 4.07 31.78
N TYR A 69 14.61 4.39 31.80
CA TYR A 69 13.96 5.01 32.96
C TYR A 69 13.97 4.11 34.20
N TYR A 70 13.68 2.82 34.04
CA TYR A 70 13.68 1.86 35.16
C TYR A 70 15.10 1.45 35.60
N GLU A 71 16.05 1.30 34.67
CA GLU A 71 17.46 1.00 35.00
C GLU A 71 18.14 2.17 35.75
N GLY A 72 17.80 3.41 35.40
CA GLY A 72 18.34 4.61 36.04
C GLY A 72 17.63 5.02 37.34
N ARG A 73 16.57 4.32 37.75
CA ARG A 73 15.83 4.65 38.98
C ARG A 73 16.63 4.17 40.20
N THR A 74 17.35 5.07 40.85
CA THR A 74 17.79 4.88 42.23
C THR A 74 16.60 5.12 43.16
N TYR A 75 16.36 4.17 44.07
CA TYR A 75 15.31 4.30 45.09
C TYR A 75 15.55 5.56 45.92
N VAL A 76 14.65 6.54 45.83
CA VAL A 76 14.66 7.70 46.72
C VAL A 76 13.78 7.35 47.91
N SER A 77 14.40 6.93 49.02
CA SER A 77 13.74 6.86 50.32
C SER A 77 13.32 8.28 50.68
N GLY A 78 12.02 8.54 50.82
CA GLY A 78 11.53 9.80 51.34
C GLY A 78 11.84 9.89 52.83
N ASP A 79 12.60 10.92 53.22
CA ASP A 79 12.78 11.39 54.60
C ASP A 79 11.55 12.20 55.06
#